data_AF-A0A7C7S5G3-F1
#
_entry.id   AF-A0A7C7S5G3-F1
#
_cell.length_a   1.000
_cell.length_b   1.000
_cell.length_c   1.000
_cell.angle_alpha   90.00
_cell.angle_beta   90.00
_cell.angle_gamma   90.00
#
_symmetry.space_group_name_H-M   'P 1'
#
loop_
_entity.id
_entity.type
_entity.pdbx_description
1 polymer ?
#
loop_
_entity_poly.entity_id
_entity_poly.type
_entity_poly.pdbx_seq_one_letter_code
_entity_poly.pdbx_strand_id
1 'polypeptide(L)' 'MKRFNQFLDQLSDFFANRKGLLLFLGFILVVANLILQIFPGVGWLANSNLLLHLGVLTVILGILLAWAL' A
#
# COMPACT_ATOMS: atom_id res chain seq x y z
N MET A 1 -3.31 7.85 -21.86
CA MET A 1 -3.29 6.40 -21.54
C MET A 1 -1.89 5.81 -21.37
N LYS A 2 -0.85 6.22 -22.13
CA LYS A 2 0.53 5.65 -22.01
C LYS A 2 1.20 5.79 -20.63
N ARG A 3 0.92 6.86 -19.89
CA ARG A 3 1.52 7.10 -18.56
C ARG A 3 1.06 6.11 -17.49
N PHE A 4 -0.15 5.55 -17.62
CA PHE A 4 -0.69 4.58 -16.67
C PHE A 4 -0.01 3.22 -16.84
N ASN A 5 0.19 2.77 -18.09
CA ASN A 5 0.95 1.55 -18.38
C ASN A 5 2.40 1.64 -17.90
N GLN A 6 3.08 2.76 -18.11
CA GLN A 6 4.47 2.92 -17.62
C GLN A 6 4.56 2.89 -16.09
N PHE A 7 3.57 3.44 -15.39
CA PHE A 7 3.47 3.32 -13.93
C PHE A 7 3.25 1.88 -13.49
N LEU A 8 2.39 1.14 -14.19
CA LEU A 8 2.14 -0.27 -13.94
C LEU A 8 3.35 -1.16 -14.25
N ASP A 9 4.06 -0.90 -15.34
CA ASP A 9 5.28 -1.63 -15.70
C ASP A 9 6.39 -1.37 -14.68
N GLN A 10 6.58 -0.11 -14.24
CA GLN A 10 7.52 0.20 -13.17
C GLN A 10 7.12 -0.41 -11.84
N LEU A 11 5.83 -0.46 -11.50
CA LEU A 11 5.33 -1.17 -10.33
C LEU A 11 5.59 -2.66 -10.45
N SER A 12 5.30 -3.28 -11.59
CA SER A 12 5.55 -4.71 -11.86
C SER A 12 7.03 -5.07 -11.77
N ASP A 13 7.92 -4.29 -12.39
CA ASP A 13 9.37 -4.49 -12.30
C ASP A 13 9.90 -4.26 -10.89
N PHE A 14 9.31 -3.32 -10.15
CA PHE A 14 9.56 -3.18 -8.72
C PHE A 14 9.16 -4.46 -8.00
N PHE A 15 7.89 -4.89 -8.09
CA PHE A 15 7.35 -6.06 -7.39
C PHE A 15 8.12 -7.34 -7.73
N ALA A 16 8.59 -7.49 -8.97
CA ALA A 16 9.35 -8.64 -9.42
C ALA A 16 10.75 -8.73 -8.80
N ASN A 17 11.39 -7.58 -8.50
CA ASN A 17 12.81 -7.56 -8.15
C ASN A 17 13.08 -7.50 -6.63
N ARG A 18 12.11 -7.07 -5.80
CA ARG A 18 12.29 -7.02 -4.34
C ARG A 18 11.07 -7.54 -3.59
N LYS A 19 11.20 -8.76 -3.06
CA LYS A 19 10.24 -9.52 -2.23
C LYS A 19 9.57 -8.71 -1.09
N GLY A 20 10.17 -7.59 -0.66
CA GLY A 20 9.62 -6.69 0.38
C GLY A 20 8.65 -5.61 -0.13
N LEU A 21 8.27 -5.60 -1.40
CA LEU A 21 7.48 -4.49 -1.94
C LEU A 21 6.02 -4.47 -1.57
N LEU A 22 5.40 -5.63 -1.38
CA LEU A 22 4.05 -5.69 -0.81
C LEU A 22 4.05 -5.18 0.64
N LEU A 23 5.10 -5.50 1.40
CA LEU A 23 5.33 -4.93 2.72
C LEU A 23 5.44 -3.41 2.65
N PHE A 24 6.24 -2.89 1.70
CA PHE A 24 6.45 -1.46 1.52
C PHE A 24 5.18 -0.74 1.04
N LEU A 25 4.39 -1.36 0.16
CA LEU A 25 3.10 -0.84 -0.29
C LEU A 25 2.11 -0.74 0.87
N GLY A 26 2.01 -1.79 1.68
CA GLY A 26 1.17 -1.78 2.89
C GLY A 26 1.62 -0.72 3.89
N PHE A 27 2.93 -0.53 4.07
CA PHE A 27 3.49 0.53 4.90
C PHE A 27 3.10 1.92 4.39
N ILE A 28 3.20 2.17 3.08
CA ILE A 28 2.77 3.44 2.47
C ILE A 28 1.28 3.69 2.72
N LEU A 29 0.42 2.66 2.59
CA LEU A 29 -1.02 2.79 2.87
C LEU A 29 -1.29 3.17 4.35
N VAL A 30 -0.57 2.57 5.29
CA VAL A 30 -0.70 2.89 6.72
C VAL A 30 -0.25 4.33 7.00
N VAL A 31 0.87 4.77 6.43
CA VAL A 31 1.37 6.14 6.56
C VAL A 31 0.40 7.14 5.92
N ALA A 32 -0.15 6.83 4.75
CA ALA A 32 -1.17 7.65 4.09
C ALA A 32 -2.45 7.76 4.94
N ASN A 33 -2.88 6.68 5.60
CA ASN A 33 -4.00 6.72 6.54
C ASN A 33 -3.73 7.66 7.73
N LEU A 34 -2.51 7.63 8.27
CA LEU A 34 -2.07 8.54 9.33
C LEU A 34 -2.13 10.00 8.89
N ILE A 35 -1.63 10.30 7.69
CA ILE A 35 -1.70 11.66 7.12
C ILE A 35 -3.16 12.08 6.95
N LEU A 36 -4.03 11.19 6.48
CA LEU A 36 -5.46 11.48 6.33
C LEU A 36 -6.20 11.68 7.66
N GLN A 37 -5.76 11.03 8.75
CA GLN A 37 -6.28 11.30 10.09
C GLN A 37 -5.87 12.67 10.62
N ILE A 38 -4.69 13.17 10.23
CA ILE A 38 -4.19 14.49 10.67
C ILE A 38 -4.95 15.64 9.98
N PHE A 39 -5.54 15.42 8.80
CA PHE A 39 -6.36 16.42 8.12
C PHE A 39 -7.86 16.24 8.46
N PRO A 40 -8.44 17.08 9.35
CA PRO A 40 -9.85 17.03 9.71
C PRO A 40 -10.70 17.62 8.58
N GLY A 41 -10.88 16.85 7.51
CA GLY A 41 -11.70 17.22 6.35
C GLY A 41 -12.21 16.03 5.54
N VAL A 42 -11.62 14.85 5.72
CA VAL A 42 -11.94 13.62 4.96
C VAL A 42 -12.85 12.67 5.76
N GLY A 43 -13.77 13.24 6.55
CA GLY A 43 -14.42 12.66 7.73
C GLY A 43 -15.10 11.29 7.60
N TRP A 44 -15.32 10.75 6.40
CA TRP A 44 -15.80 9.37 6.23
C TRP A 44 -14.65 8.36 6.05
N LEU A 45 -13.64 8.71 5.25
CA LEU A 45 -12.51 7.83 4.92
C LEU A 45 -11.52 7.70 6.08
N ALA A 46 -11.26 8.80 6.80
CA ALA A 46 -10.40 8.81 7.99
C ALA A 46 -11.05 8.14 9.21
N ASN A 47 -12.38 8.23 9.34
CA ASN A 47 -13.12 7.72 10.49
C ASN A 47 -13.32 6.20 10.41
N SER A 48 -13.51 5.65 9.21
CA SER A 48 -13.63 4.21 8.98
C SER A 48 -12.29 3.48 8.92
N ASN A 49 -11.15 4.19 8.89
CA ASN A 49 -9.81 3.60 8.84
C ASN A 49 -9.62 2.55 7.72
N LEU A 50 -10.35 2.69 6.60
CA LEU A 50 -10.32 1.71 5.51
C LEU A 50 -8.91 1.54 4.92
N LEU A 51 -8.15 2.64 4.79
CA LEU A 51 -6.76 2.61 4.32
C LEU A 51 -5.83 1.91 5.31
N LEU A 52 -6.10 2.04 6.61
CA LEU A 52 -5.38 1.29 7.65
C LEU A 52 -5.59 -0.22 7.48
N HIS A 53 -6.86 -0.65 7.32
CA HIS A 53 -7.20 -2.07 7.19
C HIS A 53 -6.60 -2.66 5.91
N LEU A 54 -6.72 -1.97 4.77
CA LEU A 54 -6.09 -2.39 3.52
C LEU A 54 -4.56 -2.41 3.63
N GLY A 55 -3.97 -1.41 4.27
CA GLY A 55 -2.52 -1.35 4.50
C GLY A 55 -2.03 -2.55 5.31
N VAL A 56 -2.68 -2.86 6.43
CA VAL A 56 -2.35 -4.01 7.29
C VAL A 56 -2.52 -5.33 6.56
N LEU A 57 -3.62 -5.53 5.81
CA LEU A 57 -3.80 -6.73 4.99
C LEU A 57 -2.67 -6.88 3.96
N THR A 58 -2.28 -5.79 3.31
CA THR A 58 -1.19 -5.80 2.33
C THR A 58 0.16 -6.11 2.98
N VAL A 59 0.42 -5.59 4.18
CA VAL A 59 1.63 -5.93 4.96
C VAL A 59 1.64 -7.41 5.33
N ILE A 60 0.53 -7.95 5.83
CA ILE A 60 0.42 -9.37 6.21
C ILE A 60 0.67 -10.27 4.99
N LEU A 61 0.07 -9.95 3.84
CA LEU A 61 0.32 -10.67 2.59
C LEU A 61 1.78 -10.55 2.14
N GLY A 62 2.40 -9.38 2.31
CA GLY A 62 3.82 -9.17 2.04
C GLY A 62 4.74 -10.01 2.93
N ILE A 63 4.42 -10.14 4.22
CA ILE A 63 5.17 -11.00 5.15
C ILE A 63 5.02 -12.47 4.77
N LEU A 64 3.79 -12.91 4.48
CA LEU A 64 3.50 -14.28 4.07
C LEU A 64 4.24 -14.65 2.77
N LEU A 65 4.26 -13.76 1.79
CA LEU A 65 5.02 -13.96 0.54
C LEU A 65 6.53 -13.94 0.74
N ALA A 66 7.04 -13.14 1.68
CA ALA A 66 8.45 -13.16 2.04
C ALA A 66 8.86 -14.45 2.77
N TRP A 67 7.93 -15.10 3.48
CA TRP A 67 8.15 -16.37 4.17
C TRP A 67 7.95 -17.61 3.29
N ALA A 68 7.08 -17.54 2.29
CA ALA A 68 6.72 -18.67 1.44
C ALA A 68 7.80 -19.03 0.39
N LEU A 69 8.91 -18.30 0.34
CA LEU A 69 9.94 -18.42 -0.70
C LEU A 69 11.34 -18.47 -0.14
#